data_AF-A0A1D6LBT4-F1
#
_entry.id   AF-A0A1D6LBT4-F1
#
_cell.length_a   1.000
_cell.length_b   1.000
_cell.length_c   1.000
_cell.angle_alpha   90.00
_cell.angle_beta   90.00
_cell.angle_gamma   90.00
#
_symmetry.space_group_name_H-M   'P 1'
#
loop_
_entity.id
_entity.type
_entity.pdbx_description
1 polymer ?
#
loop_
_entity_poly.entity_id
_entity_poly.type
_entity_poly.pdbx_seq_one_letter_code
_entity_poly.pdbx_strand_id
1 'polypeptide(L)'
;MAAAVAAVAAATTAEDEARLLRLEEQAEHGGGGAWDYLCLARRLRARRPAHVLRVGLALLNNASARSGLASEQWTLYEQVATAAMDCQRLDVAKDCIGVLSKQFPGSTRVARLEALLFEAKSEWAEAERAYTQILEINPFDQIVHKRKIAIAKAQGNMSLAIGYLNKYLEL
;
A
#
# COMPACT_ATOMS: atom_id res chain seq x y z
N MET A 1 30.10 -2.94 21.09
CA MET A 1 29.77 -2.95 19.65
C MET A 1 28.28 -2.79 19.38
N ALA A 2 27.39 -3.62 19.95
CA ALA A 2 25.93 -3.54 19.72
C ALA A 2 25.29 -2.18 20.07
N ALA A 3 25.68 -1.55 21.19
CA ALA A 3 25.17 -0.23 21.59
C ALA A 3 25.55 0.90 20.62
N ALA A 4 26.76 0.85 20.04
CA ALA A 4 27.19 1.83 19.04
C ALA A 4 26.45 1.64 17.71
N VAL A 5 26.20 0.40 17.29
CA VAL A 5 25.40 0.10 16.09
C VAL A 5 23.94 0.54 16.27
N ALA A 6 23.36 0.33 17.45
CA ALA A 6 22.00 0.79 17.76
C ALA A 6 21.90 2.33 17.79
N ALA A 7 22.90 3.02 18.35
CA ALA A 7 22.95 4.48 18.36
C ALA A 7 23.10 5.07 16.95
N VAL A 8 23.91 4.45 16.09
CA VAL A 8 24.04 4.86 14.68
C VAL A 8 22.74 4.62 13.92
N ALA A 9 22.09 3.46 14.11
CA ALA A 9 20.78 3.19 13.49
C ALA A 9 19.69 4.18 13.95
N ALA A 10 19.68 4.52 15.24
CA ALA A 10 18.78 5.53 15.80
C ALA A 10 19.05 6.95 15.24
N ALA A 11 20.32 7.32 15.06
CA ALA A 11 20.67 8.59 14.44
C ALA A 11 20.24 8.65 12.96
N THR A 12 20.48 7.57 12.20
CA THR A 12 20.06 7.50 10.79
C THR A 12 18.54 7.54 10.62
N THR A 13 17.77 6.98 11.56
CA THR A 13 16.30 7.03 11.52
C THR A 13 15.78 8.42 11.85
N ALA A 14 16.35 9.11 12.85
CA ALA A 14 16.01 10.50 13.15
C ALA A 14 16.32 11.45 11.99
N GLU A 15 17.45 11.27 11.31
CA GLU A 15 17.82 12.03 10.12
C GLU A 15 16.84 11.78 8.94
N ASP A 16 16.47 10.51 8.72
CA ASP A 16 15.51 10.13 7.68
C ASP A 16 14.11 10.67 7.97
N GLU A 17 13.68 10.71 9.24
CA GLU A 17 12.40 11.32 9.66
C GLU A 17 12.42 12.84 9.47
N ALA A 18 13.50 13.52 9.86
CA ALA A 18 13.67 14.96 9.65
C ALA A 18 13.73 15.29 8.15
N ARG A 19 14.33 14.42 7.33
CA ARG A 19 14.30 14.53 5.87
C ARG A 19 12.89 14.34 5.32
N LEU A 20 12.14 13.36 5.82
CA LEU A 20 10.76 13.11 5.41
C LEU A 20 9.86 14.33 5.68
N LEU A 21 9.95 14.93 6.86
CA LEU A 21 9.19 16.12 7.22
C LEU A 21 9.50 17.32 6.30
N ARG A 22 10.79 17.57 6.04
CA ARG A 22 11.20 18.64 5.11
C ARG A 22 10.68 18.41 3.70
N LEU A 23 10.76 17.17 3.19
CA LEU A 23 10.24 16.82 1.87
C LEU A 23 8.71 16.91 1.81
N GLU A 24 8.02 16.59 2.91
CA GLU A 24 6.57 16.74 3.01
C GLU A 24 6.17 18.20 2.85
N GLU A 25 6.74 19.10 3.66
CA GLU A 25 6.47 20.53 3.59
C GLU A 25 6.78 21.10 2.20
N GLN A 26 7.90 20.71 1.59
CA GLN A 26 8.26 21.14 0.23
C GLN A 26 7.25 20.67 -0.81
N ALA A 27 6.84 19.40 -0.75
CA ALA A 27 5.90 18.82 -1.68
C ALA A 27 4.50 19.46 -1.59
N GLU A 28 4.11 19.92 -0.41
CA GLU A 28 2.83 20.62 -0.21
C GLU A 28 2.79 22.01 -0.81
N HIS A 29 3.91 22.73 -0.76
CA HIS A 29 4.00 24.12 -1.22
C HIS A 29 4.50 24.25 -2.67
N GLY A 30 4.60 23.14 -3.41
CA GLY A 30 5.05 23.14 -4.80
C GLY A 30 6.55 23.38 -4.98
N GLY A 31 7.34 23.22 -3.92
CA GLY A 31 8.80 23.43 -3.91
C GLY A 31 9.62 22.32 -4.59
N GLY A 32 8.97 21.35 -5.23
CA GLY A 32 9.61 20.16 -5.80
C GLY A 32 9.73 19.01 -4.80
N GLY A 33 10.43 17.93 -5.17
CA GLY A 33 10.70 16.79 -4.28
C GLY A 33 9.52 15.86 -3.98
N ALA A 34 8.36 16.06 -4.62
CA ALA A 34 7.16 15.25 -4.38
C ALA A 34 7.39 13.74 -4.57
N TRP A 35 8.14 13.35 -5.61
CA TRP A 35 8.47 11.95 -5.83
C TRP A 35 9.47 11.41 -4.80
N ASP A 36 10.45 12.22 -4.39
CA ASP A 36 11.41 11.87 -3.34
C ASP A 36 10.72 11.67 -1.98
N TYR A 37 9.75 12.53 -1.66
CA TYR A 37 8.88 12.38 -0.50
C TYR A 37 8.16 11.03 -0.53
N LEU A 38 7.48 10.71 -1.64
CA LEU A 38 6.71 9.46 -1.77
C LEU A 38 7.60 8.23 -1.69
N CYS A 39 8.79 8.28 -2.31
CA CYS A 39 9.80 7.23 -2.20
C CYS A 39 10.26 7.03 -0.76
N LEU A 40 10.59 8.12 -0.06
CA LEU A 40 11.06 8.05 1.32
C LEU A 40 9.96 7.59 2.28
N ALA A 41 8.73 8.11 2.15
CA ALA A 41 7.58 7.68 2.93
C ALA A 41 7.34 6.16 2.80
N ARG A 42 7.44 5.63 1.59
CA ARG A 42 7.32 4.19 1.31
C ARG A 42 8.49 3.39 1.90
N ARG A 43 9.73 3.86 1.71
CA ARG A 43 10.94 3.21 2.24
C ARG A 43 10.90 3.10 3.77
N LEU A 44 10.47 4.17 4.44
CA LEU A 44 10.35 4.23 5.90
C LEU A 44 9.07 3.56 6.43
N ARG A 45 8.16 3.12 5.55
CA ARG A 45 6.81 2.64 5.91
C ARG A 45 6.06 3.64 6.80
N ALA A 46 6.24 4.93 6.54
CA ALA A 46 5.67 6.00 7.34
C ALA A 46 4.13 6.03 7.18
N ARG A 47 3.39 6.04 8.28
CA ARG A 47 1.92 6.05 8.28
C ARG A 47 1.38 7.47 8.01
N ARG A 48 1.44 7.92 6.76
CA ARG A 48 1.00 9.27 6.32
C ARG A 48 0.01 9.24 5.16
N PRO A 49 -1.11 8.51 5.26
CA PRO A 49 -1.99 8.26 4.11
C PRO A 49 -2.58 9.56 3.52
N ALA A 50 -2.98 10.52 4.35
CA ALA A 50 -3.54 11.79 3.86
C ALA A 50 -2.54 12.60 3.02
N HIS A 51 -1.27 12.65 3.44
CA HIS A 51 -0.21 13.37 2.74
C HIS A 51 0.19 12.65 1.46
N VAL A 52 0.42 11.33 1.54
CA VAL A 52 0.70 10.49 0.37
C VAL A 52 -0.40 10.59 -0.67
N LEU A 53 -1.67 10.57 -0.25
CA LEU A 53 -2.82 10.71 -1.15
C LEU A 53 -2.82 12.06 -1.85
N ARG A 54 -2.67 13.15 -1.09
CA ARG A 54 -2.70 14.53 -1.64
C ARG A 54 -1.55 14.76 -2.62
N VAL A 55 -0.31 14.48 -2.20
CA VAL A 55 0.89 14.68 -3.04
C VAL A 55 0.88 13.76 -4.25
N GLY A 56 0.50 12.49 -4.06
CA GLY A 56 0.45 11.52 -5.14
C GLY A 56 -0.63 11.83 -6.17
N LEU A 57 -1.82 12.30 -5.75
CA LEU A 57 -2.85 12.77 -6.67
C LEU A 57 -2.42 14.00 -7.47
N ALA A 58 -1.73 14.96 -6.82
CA ALA A 58 -1.19 16.12 -7.53
C ALA A 58 -0.21 15.70 -8.65
N LEU A 59 0.66 14.72 -8.37
CA LEU A 59 1.55 14.15 -9.39
C LEU A 59 0.78 13.41 -10.49
N LEU A 60 -0.21 12.57 -10.14
CA LEU A 60 -1.00 11.82 -11.13
C LEU A 60 -1.84 12.72 -12.04
N ASN A 61 -2.32 13.86 -11.53
CA ASN A 61 -3.12 14.82 -12.27
C ASN A 61 -2.27 15.76 -13.15
N ASN A 62 -0.97 15.87 -12.89
CA ASN A 62 -0.04 16.59 -13.76
C ASN A 62 0.56 15.64 -14.80
N ALA A 63 0.09 15.73 -16.05
CA ALA A 63 0.49 14.81 -17.11
C ALA A 63 2.01 14.78 -17.36
N SER A 64 2.69 15.92 -17.28
CA SER A 64 4.14 16.02 -17.48
C SER A 64 4.93 15.45 -16.30
N ALA A 65 4.48 15.72 -15.07
CA ALA A 65 5.12 15.15 -13.88
C ALA A 65 4.94 13.62 -13.84
N ARG A 66 3.73 13.14 -14.14
CA ARG A 66 3.41 11.71 -14.21
C ARG A 66 4.22 10.99 -15.29
N SER A 67 4.24 11.51 -16.52
CA SER A 67 4.99 10.86 -17.61
C SER A 67 6.51 10.91 -17.39
N GLY A 68 7.00 11.95 -16.70
CA GLY A 68 8.40 12.05 -16.28
C GLY A 68 8.86 10.94 -15.33
N LEU A 69 7.94 10.24 -14.65
CA LEU A 69 8.26 9.08 -13.80
C LEU A 69 8.51 7.80 -14.61
N ALA A 70 8.19 7.77 -15.91
CA ALA A 70 8.30 6.59 -16.76
C ALA A 70 7.65 5.35 -16.10
N SER A 71 8.39 4.26 -15.85
CA SER A 71 7.88 3.04 -15.22
C SER A 71 7.47 3.23 -13.76
N GLU A 72 7.99 4.24 -13.07
CA GLU A 72 7.65 4.50 -11.67
C GLU A 72 6.23 5.06 -11.48
N GLN A 73 5.57 5.51 -12.55
CA GLN A 73 4.18 5.96 -12.46
C GLN A 73 3.24 4.84 -11.98
N TRP A 74 3.56 3.58 -12.25
CA TRP A 74 2.74 2.44 -11.82
C TRP A 74 2.83 2.25 -10.30
N THR A 75 4.05 2.35 -9.77
CA THR A 75 4.30 2.41 -8.34
C THR A 75 3.51 3.55 -7.68
N LEU A 76 3.48 4.72 -8.33
CA LEU A 76 2.71 5.87 -7.84
C LEU A 76 1.21 5.55 -7.76
N TYR A 77 0.62 4.94 -8.79
CA TYR A 77 -0.78 4.51 -8.77
C TYR A 77 -1.09 3.55 -7.62
N GLU A 78 -0.22 2.55 -7.36
CA GLU A 78 -0.43 1.60 -6.26
C GLU A 78 -0.36 2.29 -4.89
N GLN A 79 0.61 3.19 -4.73
CA GLN A 79 0.81 3.95 -3.49
C GLN A 79 -0.38 4.88 -3.23
N VAL A 80 -0.89 5.56 -4.27
CA VAL A 80 -2.10 6.40 -4.19
C VAL A 80 -3.33 5.56 -3.89
N ALA A 81 -3.51 4.41 -4.54
CA ALA A 81 -4.64 3.52 -4.27
C ALA A 81 -4.67 3.07 -2.81
N THR A 82 -3.51 2.68 -2.26
CA THR A 82 -3.39 2.26 -0.86
C THR A 82 -3.72 3.41 0.10
N ALA A 83 -3.13 4.58 -0.13
CA ALA A 83 -3.38 5.77 0.69
C ALA A 83 -4.84 6.25 0.60
N ALA A 84 -5.45 6.13 -0.58
CA ALA A 84 -6.86 6.45 -0.82
C ALA A 84 -7.78 5.55 0.00
N MET A 85 -7.52 4.23 0.06
CA MET A 85 -8.28 3.30 0.90
C MET A 85 -8.17 3.65 2.39
N ASP A 86 -6.95 3.96 2.87
CA ASP A 86 -6.72 4.39 4.25
C ASP A 86 -7.45 5.71 4.59
N CYS A 87 -7.68 6.58 3.60
CA CYS A 87 -8.42 7.84 3.74
C CYS A 87 -9.91 7.74 3.37
N GLN A 88 -10.45 6.54 3.16
CA GLN A 88 -11.84 6.31 2.73
C GLN A 88 -12.24 7.02 1.41
N ARG A 89 -11.26 7.29 0.55
CA ARG A 89 -11.45 7.81 -0.82
C ARG A 89 -11.49 6.66 -1.82
N LEU A 90 -12.52 5.82 -1.66
CA LEU A 90 -12.65 4.56 -2.40
C LEU A 90 -12.87 4.75 -3.91
N ASP A 91 -13.40 5.92 -4.31
CA ASP A 91 -13.48 6.40 -5.69
C ASP A 91 -12.08 6.47 -6.33
N VAL A 92 -11.15 7.17 -5.67
CA VAL A 92 -9.77 7.34 -6.14
C VAL A 92 -9.05 6.00 -6.19
N ALA A 93 -9.22 5.15 -5.17
CA ALA A 93 -8.62 3.82 -5.15
C ALA A 93 -9.10 2.97 -6.33
N LYS A 94 -10.41 2.97 -6.61
CA LYS A 94 -11.00 2.25 -7.75
C LYS A 94 -10.45 2.74 -9.09
N ASP A 95 -10.32 4.05 -9.28
CA ASP A 95 -9.79 4.61 -10.52
C ASP A 95 -8.31 4.25 -10.74
N CYS A 96 -7.48 4.36 -9.69
CA CYS A 96 -6.07 3.98 -9.74
C CYS A 96 -5.90 2.49 -10.07
N ILE A 97 -6.68 1.62 -9.41
CA ILE A 97 -6.69 0.18 -9.67
C ILE A 97 -7.16 -0.09 -11.10
N GLY A 98 -8.20 0.57 -11.58
CA GLY A 98 -8.69 0.42 -12.95
C GLY A 98 -7.66 0.77 -14.02
N VAL A 99 -6.81 1.78 -13.78
CA VAL A 99 -5.67 2.09 -14.66
C VAL A 99 -4.64 0.94 -14.63
N LEU A 100 -4.30 0.45 -13.42
CA LEU A 100 -3.36 -0.66 -13.26
C LEU A 100 -3.85 -1.96 -13.90
N SER A 101 -5.12 -2.32 -13.75
CA SER A 101 -5.70 -3.55 -14.32
C SER A 101 -5.68 -3.52 -15.86
N LYS A 102 -5.85 -2.35 -16.48
CA LYS A 102 -5.71 -2.18 -17.94
C LYS A 102 -4.26 -2.35 -18.40
N GLN A 103 -3.31 -1.82 -17.64
CA GLN A 103 -1.88 -1.88 -17.98
C GLN A 103 -1.28 -3.28 -17.72
N PHE A 104 -1.74 -3.96 -16.68
CA PHE A 104 -1.23 -5.26 -16.25
C PHE A 104 -2.35 -6.30 -16.08
N PRO A 105 -3.01 -6.72 -17.17
CA PRO A 105 -4.08 -7.72 -17.11
C PRO A 105 -3.57 -9.02 -16.45
N GLY A 106 -4.35 -9.57 -15.52
CA GLY A 106 -4.00 -10.82 -14.82
C GLY A 106 -2.88 -10.71 -13.78
N SER A 107 -2.40 -9.50 -13.48
CA SER A 107 -1.35 -9.30 -12.46
C SER A 107 -1.86 -9.65 -11.07
N THR A 108 -1.21 -10.61 -10.40
CA THR A 108 -1.49 -10.97 -9.01
C THR A 108 -1.31 -9.78 -8.05
N ARG A 109 -0.39 -8.86 -8.38
CA ARG A 109 -0.17 -7.65 -7.58
C ARG A 109 -1.36 -6.70 -7.64
N VAL A 110 -1.97 -6.55 -8.83
CA VAL A 110 -3.19 -5.76 -9.02
C VAL A 110 -4.40 -6.46 -8.39
N ALA A 111 -4.53 -7.79 -8.55
CA ALA A 111 -5.57 -8.57 -7.91
C ALA A 111 -5.55 -8.43 -6.37
N ARG A 112 -4.36 -8.33 -5.75
CA ARG A 112 -4.26 -8.03 -4.32
C ARG A 112 -4.78 -6.63 -3.96
N LEU A 113 -4.55 -5.62 -4.80
CA LEU A 113 -5.10 -4.27 -4.57
C LEU A 113 -6.63 -4.26 -4.71
N GLU A 114 -7.18 -5.01 -5.67
CA GLU A 114 -8.63 -5.21 -5.81
C GLU A 114 -9.22 -5.89 -4.57
N ALA A 115 -8.56 -6.93 -4.04
CA ALA A 115 -8.96 -7.60 -2.80
C ALA A 115 -8.93 -6.65 -1.60
N LEU A 116 -7.89 -5.81 -1.47
CA LEU A 116 -7.81 -4.78 -0.44
C LEU A 116 -8.92 -3.73 -0.58
N LEU A 117 -9.34 -3.38 -1.80
CA LEU A 117 -10.45 -2.46 -2.03
C LEU A 117 -11.78 -3.07 -1.57
N PHE A 118 -12.00 -4.37 -1.80
CA PHE A 118 -13.16 -5.07 -1.25
C PHE A 118 -13.17 -5.04 0.29
N GLU A 119 -12.02 -5.25 0.92
CA GLU A 119 -11.91 -5.10 2.37
C GLU A 119 -12.22 -3.68 2.85
N ALA A 120 -11.69 -2.66 2.16
CA ALA A 120 -11.93 -1.26 2.51
C ALA A 120 -13.43 -0.87 2.39
N LYS A 121 -14.18 -1.56 1.51
CA LYS A 121 -15.63 -1.43 1.35
C LYS A 121 -16.45 -2.29 2.32
N SER A 122 -15.80 -3.13 3.13
CA SER A 122 -16.46 -4.18 3.92
C SER A 122 -17.21 -5.22 3.06
N GLU A 123 -16.84 -5.37 1.79
CA GLU A 123 -17.37 -6.38 0.85
C GLU A 123 -16.64 -7.72 1.07
N TRP A 124 -16.81 -8.31 2.26
CA TRP A 124 -15.95 -9.39 2.72
C TRP A 124 -16.01 -10.66 1.86
N ALA A 125 -17.18 -10.99 1.32
CA ALA A 125 -17.34 -12.15 0.44
C ALA A 125 -16.53 -11.98 -0.85
N GLU A 126 -16.48 -10.77 -1.41
CA GLU A 126 -15.67 -10.46 -2.60
C GLU A 126 -14.18 -10.54 -2.29
N ALA A 127 -13.76 -9.97 -1.15
CA ALA A 127 -12.37 -10.05 -0.71
C ALA A 127 -11.93 -11.51 -0.55
N GLU A 128 -12.74 -12.35 0.11
CA GLU A 128 -12.46 -13.77 0.32
C GLU A 128 -12.36 -14.56 -0.99
N ARG A 129 -13.25 -14.27 -1.96
CA ARG A 129 -13.20 -14.86 -3.30
C ARG A 129 -11.92 -14.46 -4.03
N ALA A 130 -11.57 -13.18 -4.03
CA ALA A 130 -10.34 -12.67 -4.67
C ALA A 130 -9.08 -13.30 -4.04
N TYR A 131 -9.02 -13.41 -2.71
CA TYR A 131 -7.91 -14.06 -2.03
C TYR A 131 -7.80 -15.55 -2.33
N THR A 132 -8.93 -16.25 -2.46
CA THR A 132 -8.93 -17.66 -2.82
C THR A 132 -8.38 -17.87 -4.23
N GLN A 133 -8.77 -17.05 -5.20
CA GLN A 133 -8.22 -17.07 -6.56
C GLN A 133 -6.71 -16.80 -6.59
N ILE A 134 -6.21 -15.87 -5.76
CA ILE A 134 -4.76 -15.63 -5.67
C ILE A 134 -4.03 -16.87 -5.11
N LEU A 135 -4.61 -17.56 -4.13
CA LEU A 135 -4.04 -18.77 -3.54
C LEU A 135 -4.11 -19.98 -4.48
N GLU A 136 -5.03 -20.01 -5.45
CA GLU A 136 -5.02 -21.02 -6.52
C GLU A 136 -3.77 -20.88 -7.41
N ILE A 137 -3.30 -19.65 -7.63
CA ILE A 137 -2.07 -19.37 -8.39
C ILE A 137 -0.82 -19.64 -7.55
N ASN A 138 -0.81 -19.17 -6.30
CA ASN A 138 0.29 -19.40 -5.36
C ASN A 138 -0.25 -19.77 -3.98
N PRO A 139 -0.32 -21.08 -3.66
CA PRO A 139 -0.80 -21.56 -2.37
C PRO A 139 0.01 -21.07 -1.16
N PHE A 140 1.27 -20.64 -1.38
CA PHE A 140 2.20 -20.21 -0.33
C PHE A 140 2.30 -18.69 -0.18
N ASP A 141 1.38 -17.91 -0.77
CA ASP A 141 1.36 -16.44 -0.60
C ASP A 141 1.02 -16.06 0.85
N GLN A 142 2.07 -15.85 1.65
CA GLN A 142 1.94 -15.51 3.07
C GLN A 142 1.21 -14.20 3.32
N ILE A 143 1.24 -13.26 2.36
CA ILE A 143 0.53 -11.99 2.51
C ILE A 143 -0.98 -12.27 2.48
N VAL A 144 -1.42 -13.07 1.53
CA VAL A 144 -2.85 -13.41 1.38
C VAL A 144 -3.35 -14.21 2.58
N HIS A 145 -2.61 -15.21 3.06
CA HIS A 145 -3.00 -15.94 4.27
C HIS A 145 -3.17 -15.01 5.48
N LYS A 146 -2.24 -14.08 5.70
CA LYS A 146 -2.34 -13.08 6.78
C LYS A 146 -3.54 -12.14 6.59
N ARG A 147 -3.88 -11.76 5.35
CA ARG A 147 -5.08 -10.94 5.07
C ARG A 147 -6.37 -11.70 5.38
N LYS A 148 -6.49 -12.96 4.98
CA LYS A 148 -7.67 -13.80 5.31
C LYS A 148 -7.89 -13.89 6.82
N ILE A 149 -6.83 -14.07 7.61
CA ILE A 149 -6.89 -14.03 9.08
C ILE A 149 -7.37 -12.65 9.58
N ALA A 150 -6.84 -11.56 9.02
CA ALA A 150 -7.22 -10.21 9.40
C ALA A 150 -8.71 -9.91 9.12
N ILE A 151 -9.24 -10.36 7.98
CA ILE A 151 -10.67 -10.20 7.62
C ILE A 151 -11.56 -10.97 8.57
N ALA A 152 -11.25 -12.24 8.85
CA ALA A 152 -12.02 -13.05 9.79
C ALA A 152 -12.07 -12.39 11.19
N LYS A 153 -10.95 -11.80 11.63
CA LYS A 153 -10.90 -11.00 12.87
C LYS A 153 -11.76 -9.73 12.78
N ALA A 154 -11.71 -9.00 11.67
CA ALA A 154 -12.48 -7.77 11.47
C ALA A 154 -14.00 -8.03 11.49
N GLN A 155 -14.43 -9.21 11.03
CA GLN A 155 -15.82 -9.67 11.10
C GLN A 155 -16.23 -10.18 12.50
N GLY A 156 -15.31 -10.28 13.46
CA GLY A 156 -15.57 -10.91 14.76
C GLY A 156 -15.66 -12.43 14.72
N ASN A 157 -15.39 -13.07 13.57
CA ASN A 157 -15.44 -14.53 13.41
C ASN A 157 -14.11 -15.17 13.86
N MET A 158 -13.91 -15.24 15.18
CA MET A 158 -12.69 -15.77 15.78
C MET A 158 -12.47 -17.25 15.47
N SER A 159 -13.54 -18.05 15.33
CA SER A 159 -13.42 -19.46 14.97
C SER A 159 -12.82 -19.62 13.57
N LEU A 160 -13.26 -18.80 12.61
CA LEU A 160 -12.70 -18.81 11.26
C LEU A 160 -11.24 -18.32 11.26
N ALA A 161 -10.94 -17.26 12.01
CA ALA A 161 -9.59 -16.74 12.14
C ALA A 161 -8.61 -17.80 12.70
N ILE A 162 -9.02 -18.58 13.71
CA ILE A 162 -8.23 -19.69 14.25
C ILE A 162 -8.01 -20.77 13.18
N GLY A 163 -9.06 -21.14 12.44
CA GLY A 163 -8.94 -22.09 11.34
C GLY A 163 -7.93 -21.65 10.28
N TYR A 164 -7.96 -20.38 9.87
CA TYR A 164 -6.99 -19.80 8.94
C TYR A 164 -5.58 -19.72 9.53
N LEU A 165 -5.44 -19.43 10.82
CA LEU A 165 -4.13 -19.39 11.48
C LEU A 165 -3.49 -20.78 11.54
N ASN A 166 -4.25 -21.82 11.88
CA ASN A 166 -3.75 -23.19 11.88
C ASN A 166 -3.25 -23.59 10.49
N LYS A 167 -4.06 -23.32 9.45
CA LYS A 167 -3.65 -23.58 8.06
C LYS A 167 -2.39 -22.79 7.66
N TYR A 168 -2.23 -21.55 8.14
CA TYR A 168 -1.04 -20.76 7.86
C TYR A 168 0.23 -21.31 8.52
N LEU A 169 0.11 -21.93 9.70
CA LEU A 169 1.23 -22.57 10.41
C LEU A 169 1.65 -23.91 9.79
N GLU A 170 0.82 -24.49 8.93
CA GLU A 170 1.09 -25.74 8.20
C GLU A 170 1.77 -25.51 6.83
N LEU A 171 1.99 -24.26 6.41
CA LEU A 171 2.68 -23.89 5.17
C LEU A 171 4.20 -24.07 5.29
#